data_AF-A0A2U0RY76-F1
#
_entry.id   AF-A0A2U0RY76-F1
#
_cell.length_a   1.000
_cell.length_b   1.000
_cell.length_c   1.000
_cell.angle_alpha   90.00
_cell.angle_beta   90.00
_cell.angle_gamma   90.00
#
_symmetry.space_group_name_H-M   'P 1'
#
loop_
_entity.id
_entity.type
_entity.pdbx_description
1 polymer ?
#
loop_
_entity_poly.entity_id
_entity_poly.type
_entity_poly.pdbx_seq_one_letter_code
_entity_poly.pdbx_strand_id
1 'polypeptide(L)'
;MTGFEDETYSTIFTSLNHSVRRKILKMLSEEPRSFSDMFESLGISSSHFNYHLENLGDLVSKTEEGKYKLSYLGEAAVATMSKVEESPKPSAMKHPSTFFVKNWKPLILVFIVTVSFLVGVNWIQGQALAEMSDENNTLLSSNELLWDCYTSTLISSEDSPISENEAIHKSLQYGKWDSEKLQGMVVEATMVYFKFEVKRRQVTLLQEEIISEIPIARMYEVTEQVTDYSPMSDENSTYRYIWEISVRTFQEHLDHTFSSPPSGIYHVDAVNGEIYPNLYSLMYIDVENE
;
A
#
# COMPACT_ATOMS: atom_id res chain seq x y z
N MET A 1 -0.22 -27.99 15.74
CA MET A 1 -1.10 -28.49 16.82
C MET A 1 -2.57 -28.20 16.47
N THR A 2 -3.00 -28.44 15.23
CA THR A 2 -4.36 -28.07 14.74
C THR A 2 -5.35 -29.24 14.76
N GLY A 3 -4.88 -30.49 14.82
CA GLY A 3 -5.77 -31.67 14.75
C GLY A 3 -6.63 -31.93 15.99
N PHE A 4 -6.15 -31.63 17.20
CA PHE A 4 -6.90 -31.89 18.45
C PHE A 4 -8.11 -30.96 18.62
N GLU A 5 -7.99 -29.71 18.16
CA GLU A 5 -9.09 -28.75 18.24
C GLU A 5 -10.22 -29.15 17.28
N ASP A 6 -9.88 -29.52 16.05
CA ASP A 6 -10.84 -29.96 15.02
C ASP A 6 -11.66 -31.19 15.47
N GLU A 7 -11.01 -32.18 16.09
CA GLU A 7 -11.68 -33.37 16.63
C GLU A 7 -12.64 -33.04 17.78
N THR A 8 -12.23 -32.10 18.64
CA THR A 8 -13.05 -31.64 19.79
C THR A 8 -14.30 -30.90 19.31
N TYR A 9 -14.17 -29.97 18.36
CA TYR A 9 -15.30 -29.24 17.79
C TYR A 9 -16.26 -30.16 17.03
N SER A 10 -15.72 -31.12 16.27
CA SER A 10 -16.52 -32.12 15.55
C SER A 10 -17.35 -32.99 16.49
N THR A 11 -16.77 -33.39 17.62
CA THR A 11 -17.45 -34.19 18.66
C THR A 11 -18.58 -33.42 19.33
N ILE A 12 -18.37 -32.15 19.70
CA ILE A 12 -19.41 -31.28 20.26
C ILE A 12 -20.55 -31.11 19.24
N PHE A 13 -20.23 -30.75 18.00
CA PHE A 13 -21.23 -30.45 16.98
C PHE A 13 -22.08 -31.68 16.63
N THR A 14 -21.43 -32.82 16.40
CA THR A 14 -22.12 -34.09 16.11
C THR A 14 -23.02 -34.49 17.28
N SER A 15 -22.56 -34.33 18.51
CA SER A 15 -23.34 -34.62 19.72
C SER A 15 -24.57 -33.71 19.86
N LEU A 16 -24.40 -32.40 19.64
CA LEU A 16 -25.49 -31.42 19.77
C LEU A 16 -26.51 -31.47 18.63
N ASN A 17 -26.21 -32.08 17.47
CA ASN A 17 -27.15 -32.15 16.34
C ASN A 17 -28.40 -33.01 16.62
N HIS A 18 -28.43 -33.82 17.69
CA HIS A 18 -29.56 -34.71 17.99
C HIS A 18 -30.38 -34.25 19.21
N SER A 19 -31.70 -34.15 19.07
CA SER A 19 -32.62 -33.63 20.11
C SER A 19 -32.56 -34.41 21.43
N VAL A 20 -32.47 -35.74 21.37
CA VAL A 20 -32.34 -36.60 22.57
C VAL A 20 -31.06 -36.29 23.34
N ARG A 21 -29.92 -36.14 22.65
CA ARG A 21 -28.62 -35.81 23.26
C ARG A 21 -28.64 -34.44 23.93
N ARG A 22 -29.27 -33.45 23.28
CA ARG A 22 -29.50 -32.13 23.88
C ARG A 22 -30.35 -32.20 25.15
N LYS A 23 -31.40 -33.03 25.16
CA LYS A 23 -32.24 -33.23 26.34
C LYS A 23 -31.47 -33.93 27.47
N ILE A 24 -30.63 -34.92 27.17
CA ILE A 24 -29.72 -35.55 28.15
C ILE A 24 -28.79 -34.52 28.79
N LEU A 25 -28.10 -33.71 27.97
CA LEU A 25 -27.18 -32.69 28.46
C LEU A 25 -27.88 -31.63 29.32
N LYS A 26 -29.12 -31.23 28.98
CA LYS A 26 -29.93 -30.33 29.82
C LYS A 26 -30.27 -30.94 31.18
N MET A 27 -30.72 -32.20 31.21
CA MET A 27 -31.01 -32.88 32.48
C MET A 27 -29.75 -33.00 33.36
N LEU A 28 -28.60 -33.29 32.76
CA LEU A 28 -27.32 -33.38 33.47
C LEU A 28 -26.74 -32.02 33.88
N SER A 29 -27.18 -30.92 33.26
CA SER A 29 -26.81 -29.56 33.66
C SER A 29 -27.52 -29.11 34.93
N GLU A 30 -28.67 -29.70 35.25
CA GLU A 30 -29.41 -29.43 36.49
C GLU A 30 -28.81 -30.21 37.66
N GLU A 31 -28.59 -31.52 37.48
CA GLU A 31 -28.03 -32.40 38.52
C GLU A 31 -27.46 -33.71 37.94
N PRO A 32 -26.51 -34.37 38.63
CA PRO A 32 -26.07 -35.71 38.25
C PRO A 32 -27.19 -36.76 38.39
N ARG A 33 -27.42 -37.57 37.35
CA ARG A 33 -28.52 -38.55 37.30
C ARG A 33 -28.08 -39.96 36.97
N SER A 34 -28.81 -40.97 37.45
CA SER A 34 -28.55 -42.36 37.08
C SER A 34 -29.05 -42.66 35.66
N PHE A 35 -28.60 -43.77 35.09
CA PHE A 35 -29.11 -44.25 33.79
C PHE A 35 -30.63 -44.42 33.82
N SER A 36 -31.16 -45.04 34.87
CA SER A 36 -32.60 -45.31 35.02
C SER A 36 -33.42 -44.02 35.09
N ASP A 37 -32.96 -43.01 35.83
CA ASP A 37 -33.68 -41.73 35.97
C ASP A 37 -33.75 -40.97 34.63
N MET A 38 -32.65 -40.94 33.89
CA MET A 38 -32.61 -40.31 32.57
C MET A 38 -33.44 -41.09 31.55
N PHE A 39 -33.37 -42.42 31.60
CA PHE A 39 -34.12 -43.33 30.73
C PHE A 39 -35.64 -43.13 30.90
N GLU A 40 -36.11 -43.12 32.14
CA GLU A 40 -37.53 -42.92 32.49
C GLU A 40 -38.04 -41.54 32.04
N SER A 41 -37.25 -40.48 32.24
CA SER A 41 -37.59 -39.11 31.83
C SER A 41 -37.67 -38.90 30.29
N LEU A 42 -36.98 -39.75 29.53
CA LEU A 42 -36.94 -39.66 28.06
C LEU A 42 -38.01 -40.51 27.37
N GLY A 43 -38.45 -41.60 27.99
CA GLY A 43 -39.51 -42.46 27.45
C GLY A 43 -39.16 -43.13 26.11
N ILE A 44 -37.87 -43.36 25.84
CA ILE A 44 -37.38 -44.02 24.62
C ILE A 44 -36.97 -45.47 24.93
N SER A 45 -36.82 -46.33 23.91
CA SER A 45 -36.36 -47.71 24.11
C SER A 45 -34.91 -47.78 24.60
N SER A 46 -34.56 -48.78 25.40
CA SER A 46 -33.26 -48.92 26.09
C SER A 46 -32.07 -48.95 25.14
N SER A 47 -32.19 -49.65 24.00
CA SER A 47 -31.14 -49.71 22.97
C SER A 47 -30.82 -48.33 22.37
N HIS A 48 -31.85 -47.53 22.10
CA HIS A 48 -31.69 -46.18 21.55
C HIS A 48 -31.13 -45.20 22.58
N PHE A 49 -31.50 -45.32 23.85
CA PHE A 49 -30.94 -44.47 24.91
C PHE A 49 -29.44 -44.74 25.12
N ASN A 50 -29.04 -46.01 25.18
CA ASN A 50 -27.63 -46.36 25.33
C ASN A 50 -26.78 -45.83 24.17
N TYR A 51 -27.28 -45.96 22.93
CA TYR A 51 -26.64 -45.39 21.74
C TYR A 51 -26.44 -43.87 21.85
N HIS A 52 -27.45 -43.13 22.32
CA HIS A 52 -27.31 -41.68 22.49
C HIS A 52 -26.34 -41.30 23.61
N LEU A 53 -26.28 -42.09 24.68
CA LEU A 53 -25.41 -41.83 25.82
C LEU A 53 -23.94 -42.14 25.50
N GLU A 54 -23.66 -43.22 24.77
CA GLU A 54 -22.32 -43.53 24.27
C GLU A 54 -21.83 -42.47 23.28
N ASN A 55 -22.70 -42.00 22.38
CA ASN A 55 -22.35 -40.95 21.41
C ASN A 55 -22.20 -39.55 22.03
N LEU A 56 -22.52 -39.36 23.32
CA LEU A 56 -22.15 -38.13 24.03
C LEU A 56 -20.66 -38.13 24.42
N GLY A 57 -19.99 -39.28 24.42
CA GLY A 57 -18.56 -39.43 24.63
C GLY A 57 -18.04 -38.58 25.80
N ASP A 58 -17.04 -37.76 25.51
CA ASP A 58 -16.35 -36.92 26.49
C ASP A 58 -17.18 -35.75 27.04
N LEU A 59 -18.42 -35.54 26.57
CA LEU A 59 -19.33 -34.52 27.12
C LEU A 59 -19.94 -34.94 28.46
N VAL A 60 -19.92 -36.24 28.77
CA VAL A 60 -20.47 -36.80 30.01
C VAL A 60 -19.40 -37.60 30.75
N SER A 61 -19.47 -37.61 32.07
CA SER A 61 -18.58 -38.41 32.93
C SER A 61 -19.39 -39.12 34.01
N LYS A 62 -18.85 -40.20 34.56
CA LYS A 62 -19.47 -40.91 35.69
C LYS A 62 -18.88 -40.44 37.01
N THR A 63 -19.74 -40.28 38.01
CA THR A 63 -19.33 -40.05 39.40
C THR A 63 -18.92 -41.36 40.06
N GLU A 64 -18.30 -41.28 41.23
CA GLU A 64 -17.94 -42.44 42.07
C GLU A 64 -19.18 -43.26 42.48
N GLU A 65 -20.36 -42.63 42.54
CA GLU A 65 -21.65 -43.26 42.82
C GLU A 65 -22.30 -43.92 41.58
N GLY A 66 -21.65 -43.87 40.41
CA GLY A 66 -22.19 -44.43 39.16
C GLY A 66 -23.26 -43.59 38.48
N LYS A 67 -23.48 -42.34 38.92
CA LYS A 67 -24.35 -41.36 38.24
C LYS A 67 -23.60 -40.67 37.10
N TYR A 68 -24.30 -40.21 36.09
CA TYR A 68 -23.75 -39.40 35.02
C TYR A 68 -23.80 -37.92 35.42
N LYS A 69 -22.77 -37.16 35.05
CA LYS A 69 -22.70 -35.70 35.15
C LYS A 69 -22.07 -35.13 33.89
N LEU A 70 -22.22 -33.82 33.67
CA LEU A 70 -21.47 -33.14 32.62
C LEU A 70 -19.97 -33.16 32.91
N SER A 71 -19.16 -33.31 31.86
CA SER A 71 -17.74 -32.95 31.92
C SER A 71 -17.58 -31.44 31.71
N TYR A 72 -16.35 -30.93 31.86
CA TYR A 72 -16.03 -29.54 31.51
C TYR A 72 -16.41 -29.21 30.05
N LEU A 73 -16.18 -30.16 29.14
CA LEU A 73 -16.56 -30.03 27.73
C LEU A 73 -18.09 -30.02 27.54
N GLY A 74 -18.79 -30.86 28.32
CA GLY A 74 -20.25 -30.90 28.35
C GLY A 74 -20.89 -29.60 28.84
N GLU A 75 -20.32 -28.98 29.87
CA GLU A 75 -20.78 -27.68 30.39
C GLU A 75 -20.64 -26.57 29.32
N ALA A 76 -19.49 -26.51 28.64
CA ALA A 76 -19.26 -25.57 27.54
C ALA A 76 -20.23 -25.80 26.36
N ALA A 77 -20.50 -27.07 26.03
CA ALA A 77 -21.46 -27.44 24.99
C ALA A 77 -22.89 -27.00 25.34
N VAL A 78 -23.33 -27.17 26.59
CA VAL A 78 -24.65 -26.71 27.07
C VAL A 78 -24.75 -25.19 27.04
N ALA A 79 -23.74 -24.46 27.51
CA ALA A 79 -23.73 -23.01 27.48
C ALA A 79 -23.85 -22.45 26.06
N THR A 80 -23.18 -23.10 25.09
CA THR A 80 -23.25 -22.73 23.67
C THR A 80 -24.63 -23.02 23.09
N MET A 81 -25.18 -24.20 23.37
CA MET A 81 -26.53 -24.59 22.94
C MET A 81 -27.61 -23.64 23.49
N SER A 82 -27.55 -23.25 24.77
CA SER A 82 -28.54 -22.35 25.36
C SER A 82 -28.56 -20.98 24.67
N LYS A 83 -27.39 -20.42 24.31
CA LYS A 83 -27.31 -19.15 23.56
C LYS A 83 -27.92 -19.21 22.16
N VAL A 84 -27.91 -20.38 21.52
CA VAL A 84 -28.38 -20.56 20.14
C VAL A 84 -29.84 -21.03 20.08
N GLU A 85 -30.28 -21.86 21.03
CA GLU A 85 -31.65 -22.37 21.10
C GLU A 85 -32.64 -21.42 21.81
N GLU A 86 -32.15 -20.48 22.62
CA GLU A 86 -32.98 -19.40 23.15
C GLU A 86 -33.36 -18.44 22.01
N SER A 87 -34.40 -18.80 21.26
CA SER A 87 -35.33 -17.78 20.77
C SER A 87 -35.72 -16.93 21.98
N PRO A 88 -35.74 -15.59 21.91
CA PRO A 88 -36.03 -14.75 23.05
C PRO A 88 -37.39 -15.13 23.60
N LYS A 89 -37.41 -16.03 24.59
CA LYS A 89 -38.59 -16.33 25.36
C LYS A 89 -38.88 -15.01 26.03
N PRO A 90 -40.09 -14.44 25.89
CA PRO A 90 -40.50 -13.35 26.73
C PRO A 90 -40.57 -13.92 28.14
N SER A 91 -39.42 -13.92 28.84
CA SER A 91 -39.42 -13.80 30.28
C SER A 91 -40.32 -12.61 30.58
N ALA A 92 -41.08 -12.69 31.67
CA ALA A 92 -41.93 -11.62 32.15
C ALA A 92 -41.06 -10.41 32.52
N MET A 93 -40.55 -9.73 31.50
CA MET A 93 -39.94 -8.43 31.54
C MET A 93 -41.12 -7.51 31.79
N LYS A 94 -41.19 -6.96 32.99
CA LYS A 94 -42.08 -5.86 33.34
C LYS A 94 -42.03 -4.85 32.19
N HIS A 95 -43.07 -4.86 31.37
CA HIS A 95 -43.20 -4.08 30.14
C HIS A 95 -43.06 -2.58 30.49
N PRO A 96 -41.93 -1.90 30.19
CA PRO A 96 -41.81 -0.44 30.39
C PRO A 96 -42.55 0.35 29.29
N SER A 97 -43.27 -0.36 28.42
CA SER A 97 -43.86 0.13 27.18
C SER A 97 -45.01 1.15 27.36
N THR A 98 -45.63 1.25 28.53
CA THR A 98 -46.66 2.28 28.75
C THR A 98 -46.08 3.62 29.19
N PHE A 99 -44.80 3.67 29.60
CA PHE A 99 -44.18 4.94 29.98
C PHE A 99 -43.64 5.71 28.78
N PHE A 100 -43.24 5.02 27.72
CA PHE A 100 -42.62 5.66 26.56
C PHE A 100 -43.64 6.33 25.62
N VAL A 101 -44.80 5.73 25.34
CA VAL A 101 -45.75 6.24 24.31
C VAL A 101 -46.37 7.61 24.61
N LYS A 102 -46.35 8.10 25.87
CA LYS A 102 -47.11 9.30 26.25
C LYS A 102 -46.39 10.62 25.96
N ASN A 103 -45.05 10.62 25.88
CA ASN A 103 -44.24 11.85 25.75
C ASN A 103 -43.26 11.83 24.56
N TRP A 104 -43.56 11.13 23.46
CA TRP A 104 -42.66 11.07 22.29
C TRP A 104 -42.60 12.33 21.43
N LYS A 105 -43.55 13.27 21.58
CA LYS A 105 -43.58 14.53 20.83
C LYS A 105 -42.26 15.34 20.92
N PRO A 106 -41.66 15.59 22.10
CA PRO A 106 -40.36 16.25 22.20
C PRO A 106 -39.21 15.43 21.57
N LEU A 107 -39.25 14.10 21.60
CA LEU A 107 -38.23 13.26 20.96
C LEU A 107 -38.25 13.41 19.44
N ILE A 108 -39.45 13.46 18.84
CA ILE A 108 -39.61 13.71 17.41
C ILE A 108 -39.07 15.10 17.04
N LEU A 109 -39.33 16.12 17.87
CA LEU A 109 -38.83 17.47 17.62
C LEU A 109 -37.30 17.54 17.68
N VAL A 110 -36.68 16.91 18.69
CA VAL A 110 -35.21 16.81 18.77
C VAL A 110 -34.66 16.04 17.57
N PHE A 111 -35.30 14.95 17.16
CA PHE A 111 -34.89 14.18 15.99
C PHE A 111 -34.92 15.01 14.71
N ILE A 112 -35.99 15.80 14.47
CA ILE A 112 -36.10 16.68 13.30
C ILE A 112 -34.99 17.74 13.29
N VAL A 113 -34.69 18.34 14.44
CA VAL A 113 -33.61 19.33 14.57
C VAL A 113 -32.27 18.69 14.25
N THR A 114 -31.99 17.51 14.79
CA THR A 114 -30.75 16.77 14.52
C THR A 114 -30.61 16.40 13.05
N VAL A 115 -31.67 15.90 12.42
CA VAL A 115 -31.66 15.57 10.99
C VAL A 115 -31.44 16.82 10.15
N SER A 116 -32.09 17.94 10.48
CA SER A 116 -31.92 19.21 9.76
C SER A 116 -30.47 19.72 9.89
N PHE A 117 -29.88 19.60 11.07
CA PHE A 117 -28.48 19.95 11.30
C PHE A 117 -27.54 19.08 10.48
N LEU A 118 -27.77 17.76 10.45
CA LEU A 118 -26.97 16.83 9.64
C LEU A 118 -27.05 17.15 8.15
N VAL A 119 -28.23 17.46 7.62
CA VAL A 119 -28.39 17.88 6.22
C VAL A 119 -27.59 19.16 5.94
N GLY A 120 -27.63 20.14 6.85
CA GLY A 120 -26.84 21.37 6.73
C GLY A 120 -25.33 21.11 6.69
N VAL A 121 -24.81 20.27 7.58
CA VAL A 121 -23.38 19.91 7.59
C VAL A 121 -22.97 19.21 6.28
N ASN A 122 -23.78 18.26 5.80
CA ASN A 122 -23.52 17.57 4.54
C ASN A 122 -23.53 18.53 3.35
N TRP A 123 -24.41 19.54 3.34
CA TRP A 123 -24.45 20.55 2.28
C TRP A 123 -23.17 21.40 2.23
N ILE A 124 -22.66 21.84 3.39
CA ILE A 124 -21.42 22.63 3.47
C ILE A 124 -20.23 21.81 2.98
N GLN A 125 -20.13 20.54 3.40
CA GLN A 125 -19.08 19.65 2.93
C GLN A 125 -19.14 19.41 1.41
N GLY A 126 -20.35 19.28 0.86
CA GLY A 126 -20.55 19.14 -0.58
C GLY A 126 -20.05 20.34 -1.38
N GLN A 127 -20.28 21.57 -0.89
CA GLN A 127 -19.75 22.76 -1.55
C GLN A 127 -18.22 22.84 -1.46
N ALA A 128 -17.63 22.56 -0.30
CA ALA A 128 -16.17 22.54 -0.16
C ALA A 128 -15.51 21.49 -1.08
N LEU A 129 -16.13 20.32 -1.25
CA LEU A 129 -15.67 19.30 -2.19
C LEU A 129 -15.78 19.75 -3.65
N ALA A 130 -16.84 20.48 -4.00
CA ALA A 130 -17.00 21.02 -5.35
C ALA A 130 -15.94 22.09 -5.68
N GLU A 131 -15.65 22.97 -4.73
CA GLU A 131 -14.60 23.99 -4.87
C GLU A 131 -13.21 23.36 -5.06
N MET A 132 -12.83 22.41 -4.20
CA MET A 132 -11.57 21.66 -4.37
C MET A 132 -11.52 20.88 -5.69
N SER A 133 -12.66 20.35 -6.16
CA SER A 133 -12.70 19.67 -7.44
C SER A 133 -12.44 20.62 -8.61
N ASP A 134 -12.96 21.84 -8.54
CA ASP A 134 -12.75 22.84 -9.58
C ASP A 134 -11.29 23.31 -9.58
N GLU A 135 -10.73 23.62 -8.42
CA GLU A 135 -9.30 23.92 -8.26
C GLU A 135 -8.42 22.81 -8.83
N ASN A 136 -8.72 21.55 -8.50
CA ASN A 136 -7.97 20.41 -9.03
C ASN A 136 -8.08 20.30 -10.57
N ASN A 137 -9.27 20.52 -11.14
CA ASN A 137 -9.44 20.52 -12.60
C ASN A 137 -8.68 21.68 -13.27
N THR A 138 -8.66 22.86 -12.66
CA THR A 138 -7.87 24.00 -13.16
C THR A 138 -6.37 23.70 -13.12
N LEU A 139 -5.88 23.06 -12.05
CA LEU A 139 -4.48 22.63 -11.95
C LEU A 139 -4.15 21.56 -13.01
N LEU A 140 -5.04 20.59 -13.24
CA LEU A 140 -4.86 19.60 -14.30
C LEU A 140 -4.77 20.26 -15.67
N SER A 141 -5.68 21.18 -16.00
CA SER A 141 -5.63 21.90 -17.28
C SER A 141 -4.37 22.78 -17.41
N SER A 142 -3.90 23.37 -16.31
CA SER A 142 -2.66 24.15 -16.30
C SER A 142 -1.45 23.26 -16.52
N ASN A 143 -1.41 22.08 -15.92
CA ASN A 143 -0.37 21.09 -16.16
C ASN A 143 -0.38 20.60 -17.61
N GLU A 144 -1.55 20.34 -18.20
CA GLU A 144 -1.65 19.97 -19.62
C GLU A 144 -1.09 21.08 -20.53
N LEU A 145 -1.41 22.34 -20.27
CA LEU A 145 -0.84 23.47 -21.01
C LEU A 145 0.68 23.60 -20.85
N LEU A 146 1.21 23.34 -19.65
CA LEU A 146 2.64 23.32 -19.41
C LEU A 146 3.32 22.17 -20.16
N TRP A 147 2.70 20.99 -20.21
CA TRP A 147 3.16 19.86 -21.00
C TRP A 147 3.17 20.17 -22.49
N ASP A 148 2.13 20.81 -23.02
CA ASP A 148 2.08 21.23 -24.43
C ASP A 148 3.16 22.29 -24.73
N CYS A 149 3.38 23.24 -23.82
CA CYS A 149 4.45 24.24 -23.94
C CYS A 149 5.84 23.58 -23.94
N TYR A 150 6.10 22.68 -22.98
CA TYR A 150 7.34 21.92 -22.87
C TYR A 150 7.58 21.07 -24.13
N THR A 151 6.58 20.31 -24.57
CA THR A 151 6.66 19.47 -25.77
C THR A 151 6.87 20.31 -27.04
N SER A 152 6.22 21.46 -27.17
CA SER A 152 6.43 22.38 -28.29
C SER A 152 7.84 23.01 -28.30
N THR A 153 8.46 23.16 -27.13
CA THR A 153 9.85 23.62 -26.99
C THR A 153 10.84 22.49 -27.32
N LEU A 154 10.54 21.24 -26.92
CA LEU A 154 11.34 20.05 -27.26
C LEU A 154 11.39 19.74 -28.77
N ILE A 155 10.30 20.02 -29.48
CA ILE A 155 10.21 19.82 -30.94
C ILE A 155 11.16 20.76 -31.71
N SER A 156 11.75 21.78 -31.07
CA SER A 156 12.77 22.64 -31.68
C SER A 156 14.21 22.11 -31.55
N SER A 157 14.41 20.87 -31.08
CA SER A 157 15.73 20.20 -30.99
C SER A 157 15.96 19.11 -32.04
N GLU A 158 15.05 18.97 -33.01
CA GLU A 158 14.99 17.84 -33.97
C GLU A 158 16.18 17.79 -34.96
N ASP A 159 17.03 18.81 -34.97
CA ASP A 159 18.22 18.90 -35.84
C ASP A 159 19.54 18.48 -35.17
N SER A 160 19.52 18.08 -33.88
CA SER A 160 20.72 17.53 -33.23
C SER A 160 21.12 16.20 -33.88
N PRO A 161 22.42 15.97 -34.18
CA PRO A 161 22.90 14.69 -34.70
C PRO A 161 22.47 13.49 -33.84
N ILE A 162 22.42 13.69 -32.52
CA ILE A 162 21.79 12.77 -31.57
C ILE A 162 20.51 13.40 -31.03
N SER A 163 19.38 12.81 -31.36
CA SER A 163 18.07 13.22 -30.82
C SER A 163 17.99 13.02 -29.31
N GLU A 164 17.11 13.77 -28.65
CA GLU A 164 16.83 13.61 -27.23
C GLU A 164 16.45 12.17 -26.85
N ASN A 165 15.55 11.55 -27.62
CA ASN A 165 15.12 10.17 -27.41
C ASN A 165 16.28 9.17 -27.55
N GLU A 166 17.18 9.40 -28.49
CA GLU A 166 18.37 8.58 -28.66
C GLU A 166 19.33 8.74 -27.46
N ALA A 167 19.54 9.98 -26.99
CA ALA A 167 20.36 10.26 -25.82
C ALA A 167 19.80 9.62 -24.54
N ILE A 168 18.47 9.68 -24.34
CA ILE A 168 17.76 9.00 -23.25
C ILE A 168 17.99 7.49 -23.34
N HIS A 169 17.73 6.89 -24.51
CA HIS A 169 17.88 5.44 -24.69
C HIS A 169 19.32 4.97 -24.42
N LYS A 170 20.32 5.70 -24.93
CA LYS A 170 21.74 5.43 -24.70
C LYS A 170 22.09 5.50 -23.21
N SER A 171 21.65 6.55 -22.52
CA SER A 171 21.86 6.72 -21.07
C SER A 171 21.24 5.61 -20.24
N LEU A 172 20.00 5.24 -20.55
CA LEU A 172 19.29 4.16 -19.86
C LEU A 172 19.97 2.81 -20.08
N GLN A 173 20.40 2.53 -21.31
CA GLN A 173 21.14 1.31 -21.65
C GLN A 173 22.47 1.23 -20.89
N TYR A 174 23.23 2.35 -20.85
CA TYR A 174 24.49 2.43 -20.14
C TYR A 174 24.32 2.23 -18.63
N GLY A 175 23.31 2.85 -18.03
CA GLY A 175 22.95 2.69 -16.62
C GLY A 175 22.33 1.34 -16.27
N LYS A 176 22.10 0.46 -17.26
CA LYS A 176 21.40 -0.83 -17.10
C LYS A 176 20.00 -0.68 -16.47
N TRP A 177 19.31 0.38 -16.85
CA TRP A 177 17.91 0.62 -16.52
C TRP A 177 17.01 -0.29 -17.37
N ASP A 178 16.01 -0.88 -16.73
CA ASP A 178 14.96 -1.66 -17.37
C ASP A 178 13.59 -1.11 -16.93
N SER A 179 12.51 -1.58 -17.55
CA SER A 179 11.16 -1.08 -17.28
C SER A 179 10.73 -1.26 -15.83
N GLU A 180 11.25 -2.28 -15.14
CA GLU A 180 10.94 -2.55 -13.74
C GLU A 180 11.64 -1.54 -12.82
N LYS A 181 12.92 -1.26 -13.07
CA LYS A 181 13.70 -0.24 -12.33
C LYS A 181 13.24 1.20 -12.59
N LEU A 182 12.62 1.45 -13.75
CA LEU A 182 12.08 2.77 -14.10
C LEU A 182 10.70 3.03 -13.51
N GLN A 183 10.07 2.04 -12.87
CA GLN A 183 8.75 2.23 -12.27
C GLN A 183 8.80 3.27 -11.15
N GLY A 184 8.06 4.38 -11.33
CA GLY A 184 8.05 5.50 -10.38
C GLY A 184 9.22 6.48 -10.52
N MET A 185 10.05 6.31 -11.55
CA MET A 185 11.11 7.24 -11.91
C MET A 185 10.63 8.24 -12.94
N VAL A 186 11.22 9.44 -12.89
CA VAL A 186 11.11 10.50 -13.90
C VAL A 186 12.46 10.57 -14.61
N VAL A 187 12.43 10.46 -15.93
CA VAL A 187 13.59 10.65 -16.79
C VAL A 187 13.42 11.99 -17.50
N GLU A 188 14.37 12.88 -17.31
CA GLU A 188 14.41 14.20 -17.92
C GLU A 188 15.69 14.35 -18.73
N ALA A 189 15.59 14.94 -19.92
CA ALA A 189 16.73 15.26 -20.76
C ALA A 189 16.80 16.78 -20.95
N THR A 190 17.99 17.35 -20.80
CA THR A 190 18.20 18.78 -20.97
C THR A 190 19.45 19.01 -21.79
N MET A 191 19.35 19.84 -22.83
CA MET A 191 20.52 20.23 -23.61
C MET A 191 21.28 21.35 -22.88
N VAL A 192 22.56 21.13 -22.62
CA VAL A 192 23.42 22.06 -21.88
C VAL A 192 24.68 22.35 -22.68
N TYR A 193 25.09 23.62 -22.72
CA TYR A 193 26.36 24.01 -23.30
C TYR A 193 27.45 24.02 -22.21
N PHE A 194 28.43 23.13 -22.34
CA PHE A 194 29.53 23.00 -21.38
C PHE A 194 30.81 23.63 -21.91
N LYS A 195 31.56 24.31 -21.03
CA LYS A 195 32.95 24.70 -21.27
C LYS A 195 33.88 23.75 -20.52
N PHE A 196 34.88 23.25 -21.23
CA PHE A 196 35.96 22.40 -20.74
C PHE A 196 37.27 23.18 -20.84
N GLU A 197 37.93 23.50 -19.73
CA GLU A 197 39.23 24.17 -19.77
C GLU A 197 40.38 23.16 -19.89
N VAL A 198 41.14 23.26 -20.97
CA VAL A 198 42.39 22.53 -21.22
C VAL A 198 43.49 23.15 -20.37
N LYS A 199 43.64 22.68 -19.13
CA LYS A 199 44.82 23.04 -18.33
C LYS A 199 46.07 22.40 -18.94
N ARG A 200 46.86 23.18 -19.69
CA ARG A 200 48.24 22.80 -20.05
C ARG A 200 49.00 22.48 -18.76
N ARG A 201 49.25 21.20 -18.55
CA ARG A 201 49.93 20.66 -17.36
C ARG A 201 51.38 21.16 -17.34
N GLN A 202 51.64 22.34 -16.78
CA GLN A 202 52.97 22.62 -16.25
C GLN A 202 53.10 21.80 -14.96
N VAL A 203 53.63 20.59 -15.10
CA VAL A 203 54.00 19.72 -13.98
C VAL A 203 55.15 20.39 -13.24
N THR A 204 54.83 21.33 -12.35
CA THR A 204 55.75 21.73 -11.30
C THR A 204 55.45 20.82 -10.12
N LEU A 205 56.38 19.92 -9.82
CA LEU A 205 56.40 19.03 -8.66
C LEU A 205 56.41 19.87 -7.37
N LEU A 206 55.24 20.33 -6.92
CA LEU A 206 55.03 20.75 -5.55
C LEU A 206 53.83 19.98 -5.00
N GLN A 207 54.21 19.00 -4.20
CA GLN A 207 53.38 18.14 -3.40
C GLN A 207 52.78 18.97 -2.28
N GLU A 208 51.57 19.49 -2.46
CA GLU A 208 50.63 19.75 -1.37
C GLU A 208 49.23 20.08 -1.91
N GLU A 209 48.23 19.60 -1.16
CA GLU A 209 46.80 19.59 -1.48
C GLU A 209 46.27 20.93 -1.98
N ILE A 210 45.88 20.97 -3.25
CA ILE A 210 44.91 21.94 -3.74
C ILE A 210 43.80 21.13 -4.39
N ILE A 211 42.63 21.13 -3.76
CA ILE A 211 41.36 20.77 -4.40
C ILE A 211 41.17 21.84 -5.47
N SER A 212 41.79 21.64 -6.63
CA SER A 212 41.76 22.58 -7.73
C SER A 212 40.33 22.61 -8.26
N GLU A 213 39.76 23.81 -8.31
CA GLU A 213 38.50 24.12 -8.99
C GLU A 213 38.34 23.28 -10.25
N ILE A 214 37.21 22.59 -10.33
CA ILE A 214 36.88 21.70 -11.44
C ILE A 214 36.83 22.56 -12.71
N PRO A 215 37.65 22.29 -13.74
CA PRO A 215 37.72 23.08 -14.97
C PRO A 215 36.49 22.89 -15.90
N ILE A 216 35.33 22.54 -15.34
CA ILE A 216 34.08 22.33 -16.07
C ILE A 216 33.05 23.29 -15.53
N ALA A 217 32.58 24.18 -16.39
CA ALA A 217 31.50 25.10 -16.08
C ALA A 217 30.31 24.78 -16.99
N ARG A 218 29.16 24.48 -16.36
CA ARG A 218 27.86 24.56 -17.01
C ARG A 218 27.61 26.02 -17.36
N MET A 219 27.61 26.37 -18.65
CA MET A 219 27.50 27.76 -19.08
C MET A 219 26.05 28.23 -19.06
N TYR A 220 25.20 27.55 -19.82
CA TYR A 220 23.78 27.83 -19.88
C TYR A 220 23.00 26.63 -20.40
N GLU A 221 21.71 26.62 -20.09
CA GLU A 221 20.74 25.70 -20.67
C GLU A 221 20.31 26.22 -22.03
N VAL A 222 20.28 25.33 -23.02
CA VAL A 222 20.01 25.70 -24.41
C VAL A 222 18.50 25.68 -24.63
N THR A 223 17.88 26.86 -24.67
CA THR A 223 16.43 27.02 -24.87
C THR A 223 16.03 27.40 -26.29
N GLU A 224 17.01 27.73 -27.14
CA GLU A 224 16.81 28.13 -28.54
C GLU A 224 17.31 27.04 -29.49
N GLN A 225 16.79 27.00 -30.72
CA GLN A 225 17.24 26.06 -31.75
C GLN A 225 18.72 26.28 -32.07
N VAL A 226 19.51 25.20 -31.99
CA VAL A 226 20.92 25.19 -32.39
C VAL A 226 21.03 24.63 -33.80
N THR A 227 21.71 25.36 -34.68
CA THR A 227 21.92 24.95 -36.08
C THR A 227 23.30 24.36 -36.33
N ASP A 228 24.24 24.57 -35.39
CA ASP A 228 25.60 24.05 -35.47
C ASP A 228 26.00 23.48 -34.11
N TYR A 229 26.10 22.15 -34.06
CA TYR A 229 26.52 21.40 -32.88
C TYR A 229 28.03 21.15 -32.85
N SER A 230 28.78 21.65 -33.84
CA SER A 230 30.22 21.45 -33.91
C SER A 230 30.91 21.97 -32.66
N PRO A 231 31.87 21.22 -32.09
CA PRO A 231 32.63 21.69 -30.94
C PRO A 231 33.34 22.99 -31.30
N MET A 232 33.22 24.00 -30.44
CA MET A 232 34.00 25.23 -30.56
C MET A 232 35.22 25.13 -29.65
N SER A 233 36.37 25.61 -30.10
CA SER A 233 37.58 25.63 -29.29
C SER A 233 38.21 27.02 -29.29
N ASP A 234 38.61 27.51 -28.11
CA ASP A 234 39.53 28.63 -27.92
C ASP A 234 40.92 28.12 -27.51
N GLU A 235 41.88 29.03 -27.26
CA GLU A 235 43.28 28.66 -26.96
C GLU A 235 43.43 27.71 -25.76
N ASN A 236 42.48 27.71 -24.83
CA ASN A 236 42.55 26.96 -23.58
C ASN A 236 41.26 26.21 -23.23
N SER A 237 40.27 26.17 -24.13
CA SER A 237 38.96 25.62 -23.79
C SER A 237 38.23 25.04 -24.99
N THR A 238 37.53 23.93 -24.77
CA THR A 238 36.57 23.37 -25.72
C THR A 238 35.16 23.60 -25.20
N TYR A 239 34.22 23.83 -26.10
CA TYR A 239 32.82 24.00 -25.78
C TYR A 239 32.01 22.97 -26.56
N ARG A 240 31.10 22.28 -25.87
CA ARG A 240 30.28 21.22 -26.47
C ARG A 240 28.85 21.26 -25.97
N TYR A 241 27.94 20.86 -26.86
CA TYR A 241 26.55 20.59 -26.53
C TYR A 241 26.42 19.18 -25.97
N ILE A 242 25.87 19.07 -24.78
CA ILE A 242 25.74 17.80 -24.05
C ILE A 242 24.29 17.67 -23.59
N TRP A 243 23.69 16.52 -23.86
CA TRP A 243 22.45 16.10 -23.23
C TRP A 243 22.74 15.65 -21.80
N GLU A 244 22.24 16.40 -20.82
CA GLU A 244 22.20 16.02 -19.41
C GLU A 244 20.91 15.21 -19.18
N ILE A 245 21.05 13.91 -18.97
CA ILE A 245 19.94 12.98 -18.70
C ILE A 245 19.87 12.70 -17.21
N SER A 246 18.81 13.17 -16.55
CA SER A 246 18.57 12.96 -15.14
C SER A 246 17.51 11.88 -14.92
N VAL A 247 17.84 10.87 -14.13
CA VAL A 247 16.88 9.85 -13.67
C VAL A 247 16.67 10.05 -12.18
N ARG A 248 15.48 10.52 -11.79
CA ARG A 248 15.11 10.83 -10.40
C ARG A 248 13.83 10.14 -9.97
N THR A 249 13.68 9.85 -8.68
CA THR A 249 12.41 9.32 -8.16
C THR A 249 11.38 10.43 -8.02
N PHE A 250 10.10 10.14 -8.28
CA PHE A 250 9.00 11.11 -8.09
C PHE A 250 8.91 11.60 -6.62
N GLN A 251 9.42 10.82 -5.67
CA GLN A 251 9.31 11.04 -4.22
C GLN A 251 10.58 11.60 -3.57
N GLU A 252 11.46 12.26 -4.31
CA GLU A 252 12.79 12.68 -3.80
C GLU A 252 12.75 13.78 -2.74
N HIS A 253 11.57 14.35 -2.44
CA HIS A 253 11.42 15.38 -1.42
C HIS A 253 11.24 14.88 0.02
N LEU A 254 11.10 13.57 0.28
CA LEU A 254 10.76 13.10 1.62
C LEU A 254 11.56 11.94 2.22
N ASP A 255 12.30 11.12 1.44
CA ASP A 255 13.08 10.03 2.05
C ASP A 255 14.31 9.64 1.22
N HIS A 256 15.51 9.72 1.83
CA HIS A 256 16.80 9.29 1.26
C HIS A 256 16.98 7.77 1.18
N THR A 257 15.93 7.04 0.78
CA THR A 257 16.07 5.60 0.53
C THR A 257 16.68 5.40 -0.85
N PHE A 258 17.94 4.98 -0.87
CA PHE A 258 18.69 4.69 -2.08
C PHE A 258 18.02 3.54 -2.86
N SER A 259 17.37 3.83 -3.99
CA SER A 259 16.99 2.81 -4.96
C SER A 259 18.24 2.25 -5.65
N SER A 260 18.20 0.99 -6.06
CA SER A 260 19.24 0.39 -6.92
C SER A 260 18.60 0.09 -8.28
N PRO A 261 19.06 0.71 -9.38
CA PRO A 261 20.19 1.62 -9.47
C PRO A 261 19.90 2.99 -8.82
N PRO A 262 20.94 3.67 -8.31
CA PRO A 262 20.79 5.00 -7.73
C PRO A 262 20.33 6.00 -8.79
N SER A 263 19.54 7.00 -8.40
CA SER A 263 19.30 8.17 -9.23
C SER A 263 20.64 8.74 -9.70
N GLY A 264 20.67 9.19 -10.96
CA GLY A 264 21.93 9.45 -11.63
C GLY A 264 21.76 10.45 -12.76
N ILE A 265 22.84 11.19 -13.02
CA ILE A 265 22.95 12.13 -14.12
C ILE A 265 23.93 11.52 -15.13
N TYR A 266 23.48 11.36 -16.36
CA TYR A 266 24.29 10.92 -17.49
C TYR A 266 24.50 12.10 -18.43
N HIS A 267 25.67 12.17 -19.04
CA HIS A 267 25.99 13.23 -20.00
C HIS A 267 26.24 12.56 -21.34
N VAL A 268 25.52 12.95 -22.39
CA VAL A 268 25.65 12.38 -23.74
C VAL A 268 26.03 13.49 -24.71
N ASP A 269 27.14 13.32 -25.43
CA ASP A 269 27.56 14.28 -26.45
C ASP A 269 26.48 14.39 -27.56
N ALA A 270 26.03 15.61 -27.85
CA ALA A 270 24.98 15.83 -28.84
C ALA A 270 25.42 15.51 -30.28
N VAL A 271 26.73 15.46 -30.55
CA VAL A 271 27.30 15.21 -31.88
C VAL A 271 27.53 13.73 -32.14
N ASN A 272 28.23 13.06 -31.23
CA ASN A 272 28.68 11.67 -31.46
C ASN A 272 27.93 10.63 -30.60
N GLY A 273 27.18 11.07 -29.59
CA GLY A 273 26.40 10.22 -28.70
C GLY A 273 27.25 9.40 -27.73
N GLU A 274 28.50 9.80 -27.47
CA GLU A 274 29.34 9.24 -26.42
C GLU A 274 28.79 9.59 -25.05
N ILE A 275 28.81 8.60 -24.14
CA ILE A 275 28.23 8.72 -22.80
C ILE A 275 29.34 8.92 -21.79
N TYR A 276 29.15 9.91 -20.93
CA TYR A 276 30.06 10.27 -19.86
C TYR A 276 29.36 10.04 -18.52
N PRO A 277 29.78 9.00 -17.76
CA PRO A 277 29.16 8.67 -16.47
C PRO A 277 29.39 9.74 -15.39
N ASN A 278 30.40 10.59 -15.59
CA ASN A 278 30.64 11.77 -14.78
C ASN A 278 31.32 12.85 -15.63
N LEU A 279 31.20 14.10 -15.21
CA LEU A 279 31.84 15.23 -15.89
C LEU A 279 33.37 15.09 -15.96
N TYR A 280 34.01 14.35 -15.03
CA TYR A 280 35.45 14.14 -15.06
C TYR A 280 35.94 13.33 -16.26
N SER A 281 35.13 12.37 -16.75
CA SER A 281 35.49 11.55 -17.91
C SER A 281 35.58 12.35 -19.20
N LEU A 282 34.85 13.47 -19.31
CA LEU A 282 34.91 14.39 -20.44
C LEU A 282 36.27 15.09 -20.59
N MET A 283 37.01 15.31 -19.49
CA MET A 283 38.29 16.03 -19.55
C MET A 283 39.40 15.29 -20.29
N TYR A 284 39.32 13.97 -20.40
CA TYR A 284 40.43 13.15 -20.90
C TYR A 284 40.43 12.96 -22.42
N ILE A 285 39.34 13.31 -23.11
CA ILE A 285 39.16 13.02 -24.55
C ILE A 285 39.79 14.10 -25.45
N ASP A 286 39.86 15.34 -24.98
CA ASP A 286 40.50 16.42 -25.75
C ASP A 286 42.03 16.37 -25.72
N VAL A 287 42.63 15.62 -24.79
CA VAL A 287 44.09 15.53 -24.67
C VAL A 287 44.70 14.51 -25.64
N GLU A 288 43.91 13.55 -26.14
CA GLU A 288 44.42 12.47 -27.01
C GLU A 288 44.18 12.70 -28.51
N ASN A 289 43.41 13.72 -28.90
CA ASN A 289 43.04 13.99 -30.30
C ASN A 289 43.76 15.20 -30.95
N GLU A 290 44.69 15.86 -30.24
CA GLU A 290 45.68 16.81 -30.82
C GLU A 290 47.00 16.12 -31.16
#